data_AF-T0BZL0-F1
#
_entry.id   AF-T0BZL0-F1
#
_cell.length_a   1.000
_cell.length_b   1.000
_cell.length_c   1.000
_cell.angle_alpha   90.00
_cell.angle_beta   90.00
_cell.angle_gamma   90.00
#
_symmetry.space_group_name_H-M   'P 1'
#
loop_
_entity.id
_entity.type
_entity.pdbx_description
1 polymer ?
#
loop_
_entity_poly.entity_id
_entity_poly.type
_entity_poly.pdbx_seq_one_letter_code
_entity_poly.pdbx_strand_id
1 'polypeptide(L)'
;MRVAKDLDNVLLEGVDLTRKVVATRSRKSFKGFKKIKVNCQNLQSLKTVKPQYLASLTSQTGLISFERKQFMGQMHIVTSADGNSCDVVNEMDLDDYIATLLAKEMNASWPIEALKAQAVAARTYALHHMMISGLKNDTLYDLENSEKHQVNGTFNDVTASTLEAAKDTAGLVLTNGKGNLVPAFFHASCGGTTLVPSDVWRNDVHGYSTVKCDYCQKKKNWDSKITKLRFKKFLKWAMKKEFIEKQSLKKKLFLYPDKRDQTNLYVQNGVKKIKIKKSLFRRYFGRVEFPSNHFYMVDVGGAGLHFVGKGNGHGVGLCQVGSLGLAQKGKGHREILAHYFPKLNVLKLY
;
A
#
# COMPACT_ATOMS: atom_id res chain seq x y z
N MET A 1 -3.70 -10.58 -8.72
CA MET A 1 -3.99 -9.91 -7.42
C MET A 1 -5.08 -10.66 -6.65
N ARG A 2 -4.91 -10.91 -5.35
CA ARG A 2 -5.96 -11.50 -4.50
C ARG A 2 -7.02 -10.46 -4.11
N VAL A 3 -8.29 -10.73 -4.41
CA VAL A 3 -9.43 -9.82 -4.16
C VAL A 3 -10.32 -10.28 -2.99
N ALA A 4 -10.32 -11.56 -2.66
CA ALA A 4 -10.98 -12.11 -1.47
C ALA A 4 -10.24 -13.35 -0.96
N LYS A 5 -10.40 -13.65 0.34
CA LYS A 5 -9.70 -14.75 1.01
C LYS A 5 -10.63 -15.54 1.92
N ASP A 6 -10.26 -16.79 2.16
CA ASP A 6 -10.89 -17.68 3.14
C ASP A 6 -12.41 -17.85 2.95
N LEU A 7 -12.85 -18.06 1.69
CA LEU A 7 -14.26 -18.18 1.33
C LEU A 7 -14.74 -19.64 1.30
N ASP A 8 -15.86 -19.91 1.96
CA ASP A 8 -16.56 -21.21 1.88
C ASP A 8 -17.26 -21.42 0.53
N ASN A 9 -17.69 -20.33 -0.10
CA ASN A 9 -18.40 -20.34 -1.36
C ASN A 9 -17.98 -19.14 -2.20
N VAL A 10 -17.76 -19.36 -3.49
CA VAL A 10 -17.46 -18.30 -4.46
C VAL A 10 -18.58 -18.23 -5.49
N LEU A 11 -19.10 -17.03 -5.72
CA LEU A 11 -20.10 -16.74 -6.76
C LEU A 11 -19.50 -15.75 -7.76
N LEU A 12 -19.27 -16.21 -8.99
CA LEU A 12 -18.84 -15.38 -10.11
C LEU A 12 -19.96 -15.26 -11.12
N GLU A 13 -20.14 -14.07 -11.68
CA GLU A 13 -21.20 -13.78 -12.63
C GLU A 13 -20.62 -13.08 -13.87
N GLY A 14 -21.25 -13.24 -15.03
CA GLY A 14 -20.81 -12.58 -16.25
C GLY A 14 -21.53 -13.08 -17.48
N VAL A 15 -21.24 -12.46 -18.62
CA VAL A 15 -21.82 -12.81 -19.92
C VAL A 15 -20.82 -13.65 -20.70
N ASP A 16 -21.29 -14.68 -21.39
CA ASP A 16 -20.48 -15.55 -22.27
C ASP A 16 -19.23 -16.09 -21.56
N LEU A 17 -19.45 -16.65 -20.37
CA LEU A 17 -18.39 -17.15 -19.50
C LEU A 17 -17.78 -18.43 -20.05
N THR A 18 -16.46 -18.53 -19.95
CA THR A 18 -15.72 -19.78 -20.15
C THR A 18 -15.03 -20.17 -18.86
N ARG A 19 -15.36 -21.34 -18.33
CA ARG A 19 -14.73 -21.93 -17.15
C ARG A 19 -13.75 -23.01 -17.57
N LYS A 20 -12.53 -22.93 -17.07
CA LYS A 20 -11.50 -23.98 -17.14
C LYS A 20 -11.30 -24.56 -15.73
N VAL A 21 -11.43 -25.87 -15.57
CA VAL A 21 -11.14 -26.57 -14.31
C VAL A 21 -9.75 -27.19 -14.42
N VAL A 22 -8.88 -26.89 -13.47
CA VAL A 22 -7.46 -27.26 -13.58
C VAL A 22 -7.25 -28.76 -13.38
N ALA A 23 -7.87 -29.34 -12.35
CA ALA A 23 -7.70 -30.77 -12.02
C ALA A 23 -8.09 -31.71 -13.18
N THR A 24 -9.17 -31.39 -13.91
CA THR A 24 -9.66 -32.21 -15.02
C THR A 24 -9.23 -31.70 -16.39
N ARG A 25 -8.54 -30.55 -16.45
CA ARG A 25 -8.27 -29.78 -17.68
C ARG A 25 -9.52 -29.52 -18.54
N SER A 26 -10.71 -29.66 -17.97
CA SER A 26 -11.97 -29.50 -18.69
C SER A 26 -12.27 -28.02 -18.93
N ARG A 27 -12.83 -27.72 -20.10
CA ARG A 27 -13.27 -26.38 -20.50
C ARG A 27 -14.76 -26.43 -20.82
N LYS A 28 -15.54 -25.50 -20.27
CA LYS A 28 -16.96 -25.35 -20.57
C LYS A 28 -17.28 -23.87 -20.80
N SER A 29 -17.89 -23.58 -21.93
CA SER A 29 -18.40 -22.25 -22.26
C SER A 29 -19.90 -22.19 -22.01
N PHE A 30 -20.37 -21.05 -21.52
CA PHE A 30 -21.76 -20.80 -21.20
C PHE A 30 -22.19 -19.52 -21.88
N LYS A 31 -23.17 -19.61 -22.80
CA LYS A 31 -23.70 -18.45 -23.51
C LYS A 31 -24.65 -17.63 -22.63
N GLY A 32 -24.68 -16.31 -22.87
CA GLY A 32 -25.51 -15.34 -22.16
C GLY A 32 -25.06 -15.09 -20.73
N PHE A 33 -25.88 -14.38 -19.96
CA PHE A 33 -25.60 -14.11 -18.55
C PHE A 33 -25.68 -15.39 -17.71
N LYS A 34 -24.64 -15.65 -16.92
CA LYS A 34 -24.54 -16.85 -16.09
C LYS A 34 -23.95 -16.54 -14.73
N LYS A 35 -24.35 -17.36 -13.77
CA LYS A 35 -23.81 -17.39 -12.40
C LYS A 35 -23.12 -18.73 -12.18
N ILE A 36 -21.86 -18.71 -11.79
CA ILE A 36 -21.05 -19.88 -11.50
C ILE A 36 -20.75 -19.88 -10.01
N LYS A 37 -21.38 -20.81 -9.28
CA LYS A 37 -21.09 -21.09 -7.88
C LYS A 37 -20.03 -22.17 -7.76
N VAL A 38 -19.05 -21.96 -6.90
CA VAL A 38 -18.04 -22.95 -6.53
C VAL A 38 -18.11 -23.16 -5.02
N ASN A 39 -18.25 -24.42 -4.61
CA ASN A 39 -18.16 -24.83 -3.21
C ASN A 39 -16.70 -25.06 -2.87
N CYS A 40 -16.24 -24.42 -1.79
CA CYS A 40 -14.85 -24.44 -1.34
C CYS A 40 -14.65 -25.18 -0.02
N GLN A 41 -15.69 -25.81 0.50
CA GLN A 41 -15.62 -26.59 1.73
C GLN A 41 -15.04 -27.98 1.47
N ASN A 42 -14.32 -28.52 2.46
CA ASN A 42 -13.78 -29.89 2.47
C ASN A 42 -12.82 -30.22 1.31
N LEU A 43 -12.00 -29.26 0.89
CA LEU A 43 -10.94 -29.46 -0.11
C LEU A 43 -9.71 -30.21 0.46
N GLN A 44 -9.83 -30.79 1.66
CA GLN A 44 -8.76 -31.48 2.40
C GLN A 44 -8.16 -32.69 1.68
N SER A 45 -8.88 -33.29 0.72
CA SER A 45 -8.34 -34.36 -0.12
C SER A 45 -7.18 -33.88 -1.00
N LEU A 46 -7.05 -32.56 -1.20
CA LEU A 46 -5.95 -31.92 -1.91
C LEU A 46 -4.79 -31.55 -0.98
N LYS A 47 -4.51 -32.32 0.09
CA LYS A 47 -3.45 -32.08 1.10
C LYS A 47 -2.15 -31.56 0.47
N THR A 48 -2.02 -30.24 0.37
CA THR A 48 -0.93 -29.60 -0.34
C THR A 48 -0.38 -28.49 0.51
N VAL A 49 0.95 -28.38 0.51
CA VAL A 49 1.69 -27.37 1.28
C VAL A 49 1.58 -25.98 0.61
N LYS A 50 1.02 -25.90 -0.61
CA LYS A 50 0.94 -24.69 -1.42
C LYS A 50 -0.44 -24.52 -2.06
N PRO A 51 -0.93 -23.27 -2.21
CA PRO A 51 -2.17 -22.97 -2.92
C PRO A 51 -2.19 -23.57 -4.33
N GLN A 52 -3.35 -24.09 -4.77
CA GLN A 52 -3.56 -24.64 -6.10
C GLN A 52 -4.71 -23.94 -6.83
N TYR A 53 -4.58 -23.80 -8.15
CA TYR A 53 -5.70 -23.35 -8.98
C TYR A 53 -6.78 -24.43 -9.05
N LEU A 54 -8.02 -24.07 -8.71
CA LEU A 54 -9.19 -24.94 -8.84
C LEU A 54 -9.88 -24.70 -10.19
N ALA A 55 -10.18 -23.44 -10.47
CA ALA A 55 -10.83 -23.01 -11.70
C ALA A 55 -10.37 -21.63 -12.13
N SER A 56 -10.52 -21.35 -13.43
CA SER A 56 -10.31 -20.04 -14.02
C SER A 56 -11.49 -19.69 -14.90
N LEU A 57 -11.96 -18.47 -14.79
CA LEU A 57 -13.08 -17.94 -15.54
C LEU A 57 -12.60 -16.78 -16.41
N THR A 58 -13.06 -16.78 -17.65
CA THR A 58 -12.90 -15.70 -18.62
C THR A 58 -14.27 -15.32 -19.16
N SER A 59 -14.45 -14.08 -19.62
CA SER A 59 -15.64 -13.62 -20.31
C SER A 59 -15.25 -13.07 -21.67
N GLN A 60 -16.07 -13.29 -22.69
CA GLN A 60 -15.88 -12.64 -23.99
C GLN A 60 -15.98 -11.11 -23.92
N THR A 61 -16.71 -10.56 -22.94
CA THR A 61 -16.79 -9.12 -22.71
C THR A 61 -15.58 -8.57 -21.96
N GLY A 62 -14.68 -9.45 -21.49
CA GLY A 62 -13.55 -9.08 -20.63
C GLY A 62 -13.94 -8.75 -19.18
N LEU A 63 -15.23 -8.86 -18.81
CA LEU A 63 -15.73 -8.49 -17.49
C LEU A 63 -16.32 -9.68 -16.72
N ILE A 64 -15.91 -9.82 -15.47
CA ILE A 64 -16.45 -10.81 -14.53
C ILE A 64 -16.84 -10.11 -13.24
N SER A 65 -18.05 -10.38 -12.77
CA SER A 65 -18.57 -9.86 -11.51
C SER A 65 -18.29 -10.80 -10.34
N PHE A 66 -17.82 -10.24 -9.23
CA PHE A 66 -17.68 -10.91 -7.95
C PHE A 66 -18.20 -9.96 -6.86
N GLU A 67 -19.09 -10.43 -5.97
CA GLU A 67 -19.73 -9.60 -4.93
C GLU A 67 -20.31 -8.27 -5.46
N ARG A 68 -21.01 -8.33 -6.60
CA ARG A 68 -21.63 -7.17 -7.30
C ARG A 68 -20.63 -6.13 -7.82
N LYS A 69 -19.33 -6.42 -7.81
CA LYS A 69 -18.27 -5.58 -8.39
C LYS A 69 -17.77 -6.22 -9.68
N GLN A 70 -17.53 -5.40 -10.71
CA GLN A 70 -17.02 -5.86 -12.00
C GLN A 70 -15.50 -5.76 -12.05
N PHE A 71 -14.86 -6.83 -12.47
CA PHE A 71 -13.42 -6.94 -12.62
C PHE A 71 -13.07 -7.19 -14.10
N MET A 72 -11.99 -6.57 -14.56
CA MET A 72 -11.42 -6.81 -15.89
C MET A 72 -10.55 -8.06 -15.86
N GLY A 73 -10.42 -8.71 -17.03
CA GLY A 73 -9.52 -9.83 -17.23
C GLY A 73 -10.12 -11.16 -16.78
N GLN A 74 -9.30 -11.96 -16.08
CA GLN A 74 -9.63 -13.32 -15.68
C GLN A 74 -9.79 -13.43 -14.16
N MET A 75 -10.63 -14.37 -13.73
CA MET A 75 -10.87 -14.67 -12.32
C MET A 75 -10.50 -16.11 -12.03
N HIS A 76 -9.58 -16.29 -11.08
CA HIS A 76 -9.10 -17.57 -10.61
C HIS A 76 -9.64 -17.84 -9.23
N ILE A 77 -10.02 -19.10 -9.02
CA ILE A 77 -10.39 -19.63 -7.71
C ILE A 77 -9.24 -20.54 -7.32
N VAL A 78 -8.61 -20.24 -6.18
CA VAL A 78 -7.46 -20.98 -5.69
C VAL A 78 -7.72 -21.49 -4.28
N THR A 79 -7.10 -22.60 -3.88
CA THR A 79 -7.21 -23.10 -2.51
C THR A 79 -6.53 -22.15 -1.53
N SER A 80 -7.09 -22.02 -0.32
CA SER A 80 -6.38 -21.41 0.80
C SER A 80 -5.14 -22.23 1.19
N ALA A 81 -4.23 -21.62 1.95
CA ALA A 81 -2.99 -22.29 2.38
C ALA A 81 -3.24 -23.50 3.29
N ASP A 82 -4.35 -23.52 4.03
CA ASP A 82 -4.76 -24.63 4.88
C ASP A 82 -5.68 -25.65 4.17
N GLY A 83 -6.07 -25.38 2.92
CA GLY A 83 -6.93 -26.25 2.12
C GLY A 83 -8.37 -26.35 2.60
N ASN A 84 -8.84 -25.48 3.51
CA ASN A 84 -10.21 -25.53 4.03
C ASN A 84 -11.18 -24.59 3.32
N SER A 85 -10.68 -23.69 2.47
CA SER A 85 -11.46 -22.65 1.81
C SER A 85 -10.83 -22.23 0.48
N CYS A 86 -11.40 -21.23 -0.19
CA CYS A 86 -10.83 -20.63 -1.40
C CYS A 86 -10.46 -19.15 -1.22
N ASP A 87 -9.43 -18.75 -1.96
CA ASP A 87 -9.18 -17.35 -2.30
C ASP A 87 -9.65 -17.07 -3.73
N VAL A 88 -9.97 -15.81 -4.01
CA VAL A 88 -10.28 -15.33 -5.35
C VAL A 88 -9.17 -14.41 -5.82
N VAL A 89 -8.58 -14.74 -6.96
CA VAL A 89 -7.47 -13.99 -7.57
C VAL A 89 -7.92 -13.46 -8.92
N ASN A 90 -7.77 -12.16 -9.12
CA ASN A 90 -8.02 -11.49 -10.40
C ASN A 90 -6.69 -11.30 -11.14
N GLU A 91 -6.61 -11.81 -12.37
CA GLU A 91 -5.51 -11.64 -13.31
C GLU A 91 -5.94 -10.65 -14.40
N MET A 92 -5.12 -9.64 -14.66
CA MET A 92 -5.39 -8.58 -15.63
C MET A 92 -4.08 -7.97 -16.13
N ASP A 93 -4.16 -7.20 -17.21
CA ASP A 93 -3.03 -6.43 -17.72
C ASP A 93 -2.57 -5.38 -16.70
N LEU A 94 -1.25 -5.17 -16.62
CA LEU A 94 -0.65 -4.32 -15.60
C LEU A 94 -1.14 -2.87 -15.69
N ASP A 95 -1.28 -2.32 -16.90
CA ASP A 95 -1.72 -0.93 -17.06
C ASP A 95 -3.21 -0.74 -16.76
N ASP A 96 -4.03 -1.76 -16.99
CA ASP A 96 -5.43 -1.76 -16.53
C ASP A 96 -5.50 -1.77 -15.00
N TYR A 97 -4.64 -2.56 -14.35
CA TYR A 97 -4.47 -2.53 -12.89
C TYR A 97 -4.04 -1.15 -12.38
N ILE A 98 -3.12 -0.47 -13.08
CA ILE A 98 -2.71 0.88 -12.70
C ILE A 98 -3.85 1.88 -12.89
N ALA A 99 -4.66 1.78 -13.94
CA ALA A 99 -5.82 2.64 -14.15
C ALA A 99 -6.87 2.49 -13.03
N THR A 100 -7.13 1.26 -12.57
CA THR A 100 -8.06 1.00 -11.45
C THR A 100 -7.50 1.46 -10.11
N LEU A 101 -6.18 1.33 -9.90
CA LEU A 101 -5.51 1.80 -8.69
C LEU A 101 -5.54 3.32 -8.59
N LEU A 102 -5.24 4.04 -9.68
CA LEU A 102 -5.22 5.50 -9.70
C LEU A 102 -6.55 6.09 -9.22
N ALA A 103 -7.67 5.52 -9.63
CA ALA A 103 -9.00 5.96 -9.22
C ALA A 103 -9.28 5.80 -7.71
N LYS A 104 -8.57 4.90 -7.03
CA LYS A 104 -8.65 4.71 -5.57
C LYS A 104 -7.67 5.56 -4.79
N GLU A 105 -6.54 5.91 -5.39
CA GLU A 105 -5.44 6.60 -4.72
C GLU A 105 -5.46 8.12 -4.92
N MET A 106 -5.92 8.60 -6.08
CA MET A 106 -5.95 10.02 -6.42
C MET A 106 -7.31 10.42 -6.96
N ASN A 107 -7.66 11.68 -6.74
CA ASN A 107 -8.85 12.24 -7.38
C ASN A 107 -8.58 12.35 -8.90
N ALA A 108 -9.41 11.69 -9.69
CA ALA A 108 -9.32 11.66 -11.15
C ALA A 108 -9.39 13.05 -11.81
N SER A 109 -9.95 14.06 -11.15
CA SER A 109 -9.99 15.45 -11.63
C SER A 109 -8.68 16.22 -11.41
N TRP A 110 -7.66 15.61 -10.81
CA TRP A 110 -6.35 16.25 -10.66
C TRP A 110 -5.62 16.34 -12.01
N PRO A 111 -4.68 17.29 -12.16
CA PRO A 111 -3.93 17.46 -13.41
C PRO A 111 -3.29 16.14 -13.86
N ILE A 112 -3.35 15.88 -15.16
CA ILE A 112 -2.92 14.61 -15.76
C ILE A 112 -1.47 14.26 -15.41
N GLU A 113 -0.57 15.24 -15.31
CA GLU A 113 0.84 15.02 -14.96
C GLU A 113 1.02 14.49 -13.52
N ALA A 114 0.13 14.83 -12.59
CA ALA A 114 0.13 14.25 -11.26
C ALA A 114 -0.33 12.78 -11.29
N LEU A 115 -1.36 12.47 -12.09
CA LEU A 115 -1.84 11.09 -12.29
C LEU A 115 -0.76 10.23 -12.97
N LYS A 116 -0.08 10.77 -13.99
CA LYS A 116 1.05 10.12 -14.68
C LYS A 116 2.21 9.82 -13.72
N ALA A 117 2.58 10.76 -12.86
CA ALA A 117 3.63 10.53 -11.87
C ALA A 117 3.25 9.41 -10.88
N GLN A 118 2.00 9.40 -10.41
CA GLN A 118 1.50 8.31 -9.57
C GLN A 118 1.44 6.98 -10.31
N ALA A 119 1.07 6.96 -11.60
CA ALA A 119 1.02 5.75 -12.42
C ALA A 119 2.39 5.07 -12.46
N VAL A 120 3.45 5.84 -12.74
CA VAL A 120 4.83 5.34 -12.77
C VAL A 120 5.27 4.82 -11.40
N ALA A 121 5.01 5.56 -10.33
CA ALA A 121 5.36 5.11 -8.97
C ALA A 121 4.60 3.82 -8.59
N ALA A 122 3.30 3.77 -8.84
CA ALA A 122 2.46 2.61 -8.55
C ALA A 122 2.87 1.37 -9.36
N ARG A 123 3.18 1.55 -10.64
CA ARG A 123 3.68 0.48 -11.54
C ARG A 123 5.02 -0.08 -11.07
N THR A 124 5.94 0.81 -10.70
CA THR A 124 7.24 0.40 -10.17
C THR A 124 7.07 -0.42 -8.89
N TYR A 125 6.20 0.05 -7.98
CA TYR A 125 5.90 -0.68 -6.74
C TYR A 125 5.30 -2.06 -7.05
N ALA A 126 4.30 -2.13 -7.93
CA ALA A 126 3.65 -3.37 -8.33
C ALA A 126 4.67 -4.37 -8.89
N LEU A 127 5.48 -3.97 -9.87
CA LEU A 127 6.48 -4.83 -10.50
C LEU A 127 7.58 -5.29 -9.52
N HIS A 128 8.05 -4.40 -8.64
CA HIS A 128 9.01 -4.78 -7.62
C HIS A 128 8.44 -5.85 -6.67
N HIS A 129 7.18 -5.72 -6.28
CA HIS A 129 6.50 -6.72 -5.46
C HIS A 129 6.25 -8.03 -6.21
N MET A 130 5.85 -7.99 -7.49
CA MET A 130 5.73 -9.17 -8.36
C MET A 130 7.05 -9.94 -8.42
N MET A 131 8.17 -9.23 -8.61
CA MET A 131 9.50 -9.83 -8.64
C MET A 131 9.84 -10.54 -7.31
N ILE A 132 9.58 -9.90 -6.17
CA ILE A 132 9.85 -10.51 -4.85
C ILE A 132 8.92 -11.69 -4.57
N SER A 133 7.64 -11.58 -4.89
CA SER A 133 6.65 -12.65 -4.69
C SER A 133 6.98 -13.87 -5.56
N GLY A 134 7.34 -13.66 -6.83
CA GLY A 134 7.77 -14.72 -7.74
C GLY A 134 9.01 -15.48 -7.25
N LEU A 135 9.95 -14.79 -6.59
CA LEU A 135 11.12 -15.43 -5.96
C LEU A 135 10.77 -16.31 -4.76
N LYS A 136 9.68 -16.00 -4.03
CA LYS A 136 9.22 -16.82 -2.89
C LYS A 136 8.41 -18.03 -3.35
N ASN A 137 7.62 -17.87 -4.41
CA ASN A 137 6.77 -18.94 -4.99
C ASN A 137 5.85 -19.62 -3.96
N ASP A 138 5.36 -18.86 -2.99
CA ASP A 138 4.52 -19.34 -1.88
C ASP A 138 3.05 -18.96 -2.03
N THR A 139 2.72 -18.10 -3.02
CA THR A 139 1.37 -17.60 -3.29
C THR A 139 1.07 -17.65 -4.78
N LEU A 140 -0.21 -17.83 -5.15
CA LEU A 140 -0.70 -17.75 -6.54
C LEU A 140 -1.19 -16.34 -6.91
N TYR A 141 -0.64 -15.32 -6.26
CA TYR A 141 -0.94 -13.92 -6.53
C TYR A 141 0.29 -13.07 -6.19
N ASP A 142 0.46 -11.98 -6.93
CA ASP A 142 1.60 -11.10 -6.75
C ASP A 142 1.35 -9.96 -5.77
N LEU A 143 0.09 -9.49 -5.71
CA LEU A 143 -0.37 -8.36 -4.92
C LEU A 143 -1.65 -8.72 -4.16
N GLU A 144 -1.82 -8.12 -2.99
CA GLU A 144 -3.03 -8.26 -2.15
C GLU A 144 -3.80 -6.95 -2.16
N ASN A 145 -5.13 -7.00 -2.29
CA ASN A 145 -5.98 -5.84 -2.15
C ASN A 145 -6.13 -5.43 -0.66
N SER A 146 -5.06 -4.90 -0.08
CA SER A 146 -5.04 -4.47 1.33
C SER A 146 -4.16 -3.24 1.50
N GLU A 147 -4.37 -2.51 2.60
CA GLU A 147 -3.51 -1.37 2.96
C GLU A 147 -2.04 -1.77 3.23
N LYS A 148 -1.70 -3.07 3.23
CA LYS A 148 -0.31 -3.56 3.32
C LYS A 148 0.40 -3.49 1.97
N HIS A 149 -0.35 -3.51 0.87
CA HIS A 149 0.16 -3.30 -0.49
C HIS A 149 -0.50 -2.06 -1.08
N GLN A 150 -1.41 -2.23 -2.03
CA GLN A 150 -2.12 -1.16 -2.71
C GLN A 150 -3.60 -1.54 -2.77
N VAL A 151 -4.48 -0.56 -2.55
CA VAL A 151 -5.92 -0.78 -2.73
C VAL A 151 -6.18 -0.77 -4.23
N ASN A 152 -6.77 -1.85 -4.75
CA ASN A 152 -7.19 -1.87 -6.13
C ASN A 152 -8.67 -1.52 -6.28
N GLY A 153 -8.97 -0.84 -7.39
CA GLY A 153 -10.31 -0.59 -7.85
C GLY A 153 -10.91 -1.75 -8.64
N THR A 154 -12.09 -1.46 -9.16
CA THR A 154 -12.91 -2.29 -10.02
C THR A 154 -13.06 -1.59 -11.38
N PHE A 155 -13.61 -2.27 -12.37
CA PHE A 155 -13.87 -1.68 -13.69
C PHE A 155 -14.62 -0.34 -13.60
N ASN A 156 -15.64 -0.28 -12.73
CA ASN A 156 -16.48 0.91 -12.56
C ASN A 156 -15.78 2.10 -11.87
N ASP A 157 -14.56 1.91 -11.36
CA ASP A 157 -13.77 3.00 -10.80
C ASP A 157 -12.92 3.71 -11.86
N VAL A 158 -12.66 3.06 -13.01
CA VAL A 158 -11.81 3.63 -14.06
C VAL A 158 -12.47 4.87 -14.67
N THR A 159 -11.68 5.92 -14.85
CA THR A 159 -12.10 7.14 -15.54
C THR A 159 -11.25 7.33 -16.80
N ALA A 160 -11.70 8.19 -17.72
CA ALA A 160 -10.92 8.53 -18.90
C ALA A 160 -9.52 9.04 -18.53
N SER A 161 -9.42 9.92 -17.53
CA SER A 161 -8.13 10.48 -17.06
C SER A 161 -7.18 9.46 -16.45
N THR A 162 -7.69 8.49 -15.67
CA THR A 162 -6.85 7.46 -15.05
C THR A 162 -6.39 6.43 -16.07
N LEU A 163 -7.24 6.11 -17.04
CA LEU A 163 -6.89 5.27 -18.19
C LEU A 163 -5.84 5.94 -19.07
N GLU A 164 -6.03 7.22 -19.39
CA GLU A 164 -5.07 8.03 -20.16
C GLU A 164 -3.71 8.10 -19.44
N ALA A 165 -3.69 8.43 -18.15
CA ALA A 165 -2.46 8.48 -17.37
C ALA A 165 -1.72 7.14 -17.34
N ALA A 166 -2.44 6.03 -17.21
CA ALA A 166 -1.87 4.69 -17.23
C ALA A 166 -1.26 4.38 -18.61
N LYS A 167 -2.02 4.60 -19.69
CA LYS A 167 -1.60 4.34 -21.09
C LYS A 167 -0.42 5.20 -21.54
N ASP A 168 -0.47 6.50 -21.29
CA ASP A 168 0.60 7.45 -21.67
C ASP A 168 1.92 7.17 -20.95
N THR A 169 1.86 6.47 -19.81
CA THR A 169 3.03 6.06 -19.04
C THR A 169 3.27 4.56 -19.09
N ALA A 170 2.66 3.84 -20.03
CA ALA A 170 2.84 2.40 -20.20
C ALA A 170 4.33 2.06 -20.27
N GLY A 171 4.73 1.05 -19.48
CA GLY A 171 6.12 0.61 -19.37
C GLY A 171 7.06 1.55 -18.60
N LEU A 172 6.66 2.78 -18.24
CA LEU A 172 7.52 3.68 -17.48
C LEU A 172 7.60 3.27 -16.00
N VAL A 173 8.83 3.12 -15.49
CA VAL A 173 9.16 2.68 -14.14
C VAL A 173 10.34 3.48 -13.56
N LEU A 174 10.52 3.43 -12.24
CA LEU A 174 11.67 3.99 -11.53
C LEU A 174 12.72 2.90 -11.23
N THR A 175 13.97 3.20 -11.55
CA THR A 175 15.11 2.30 -11.33
C THR A 175 16.24 3.02 -10.61
N ASN A 176 17.10 2.26 -9.93
CA ASN A 176 18.37 2.82 -9.44
C ASN A 176 19.37 3.00 -10.60
N GLY A 177 20.55 3.56 -10.32
CA GLY A 177 21.60 3.74 -11.34
C GLY A 177 22.11 2.46 -12.01
N LYS A 178 21.76 1.27 -11.50
CA LYS A 178 22.08 -0.04 -12.11
C LYS A 178 20.94 -0.62 -12.95
N GLY A 179 19.80 0.08 -13.05
CA GLY A 179 18.62 -0.40 -13.76
C GLY A 179 17.70 -1.32 -12.95
N ASN A 180 18.00 -1.58 -11.66
CA ASN A 180 17.13 -2.41 -10.83
C ASN A 180 15.91 -1.61 -10.35
N LEU A 181 14.74 -2.26 -10.34
CA LEU A 181 13.52 -1.71 -9.75
C LEU A 181 13.73 -1.41 -8.26
N VAL A 182 13.18 -0.29 -7.80
CA VAL A 182 13.19 0.14 -6.39
C VAL A 182 11.73 0.25 -5.95
N PRO A 183 11.35 -0.20 -4.73
CA PRO A 183 9.96 -0.07 -4.30
C PRO A 183 9.62 1.41 -4.17
N ALA A 184 8.78 1.92 -5.07
CA ALA A 184 8.41 3.34 -5.13
C ALA A 184 7.21 3.62 -4.23
N PHE A 185 7.47 3.99 -2.98
CA PHE A 185 6.45 4.33 -1.99
C PHE A 185 5.79 5.67 -2.33
N PHE A 186 4.52 5.80 -1.96
CA PHE A 186 3.75 7.04 -2.11
C PHE A 186 2.74 7.20 -0.97
N HIS A 187 2.30 8.43 -0.72
CA HIS A 187 1.38 8.74 0.37
C HIS A 187 0.58 10.03 0.10
N ALA A 188 -0.52 10.22 0.85
CA ALA A 188 -1.43 11.34 0.66
C ALA A 188 -0.80 12.73 0.87
N SER A 189 -0.18 12.98 2.03
CA SER A 189 0.43 14.26 2.34
C SER A 189 1.59 14.14 3.33
N CYS A 190 2.76 14.71 3.02
CA CYS A 190 3.96 14.59 3.84
C CYS A 190 3.98 15.54 5.05
N GLY A 191 3.13 16.57 5.05
CA GLY A 191 3.13 17.60 6.09
C GLY A 191 4.21 18.67 5.95
N GLY A 192 5.05 18.62 4.90
CA GLY A 192 6.02 19.66 4.55
C GLY A 192 7.37 19.10 4.07
N THR A 193 7.72 17.89 4.48
CA THR A 193 8.99 17.23 4.15
C THR A 193 8.80 15.72 4.10
N THR A 194 9.39 15.03 3.13
CA THR A 194 9.34 13.56 3.04
C THR A 194 10.34 12.90 3.99
N LEU A 195 10.04 11.66 4.37
CA LEU A 195 10.90 10.77 5.15
C LEU A 195 11.59 9.77 4.23
N VAL A 196 12.68 9.18 4.72
CA VAL A 196 13.30 8.01 4.07
C VAL A 196 12.75 6.71 4.66
N PRO A 197 12.83 5.58 3.93
CA PRO A 197 12.34 4.28 4.41
C PRO A 197 12.87 3.88 5.78
N SER A 198 14.14 4.18 6.09
CA SER A 198 14.77 3.86 7.38
C SER A 198 14.24 4.69 8.56
N ASP A 199 13.57 5.82 8.33
CA ASP A 199 12.86 6.55 9.38
C ASP A 199 11.56 5.85 9.79
N VAL A 200 10.93 5.14 8.85
CA VAL A 200 9.60 4.55 9.04
C VAL A 200 9.66 3.05 9.33
N TRP A 201 10.46 2.32 8.56
CA TRP A 201 10.57 0.87 8.59
C TRP A 201 11.97 0.41 9.05
N ARG A 202 12.16 -0.91 9.17
CA ARG A 202 13.46 -1.50 9.52
C ARG A 202 14.33 -1.77 8.29
N ASN A 203 13.72 -2.01 7.14
CA ASN A 203 14.43 -2.36 5.92
C ASN A 203 15.09 -1.12 5.35
N ASP A 204 16.38 -1.24 5.03
CA ASP A 204 17.05 -0.22 4.27
C ASP A 204 16.65 -0.35 2.79
N VAL A 205 16.29 0.78 2.21
CA VAL A 205 15.94 0.87 0.79
C VAL A 205 16.68 2.09 0.26
N HIS A 206 17.70 1.81 -0.55
CA HIS A 206 18.50 2.85 -1.18
C HIS A 206 17.71 3.57 -2.28
N GLY A 207 18.18 4.77 -2.64
CA GLY A 207 17.54 5.60 -3.68
C GLY A 207 16.53 6.63 -3.15
N TYR A 208 16.36 6.69 -1.83
CA TYR A 208 15.52 7.69 -1.17
C TYR A 208 16.34 8.87 -0.64
N SER A 209 15.70 10.03 -0.59
CA SER A 209 16.22 11.23 0.06
C SER A 209 15.06 12.00 0.68
N THR A 210 15.34 12.74 1.74
CA THR A 210 14.39 13.68 2.31
C THR A 210 14.27 14.90 1.40
N VAL A 211 13.04 15.23 1.01
CA VAL A 211 12.72 16.31 0.06
C VAL A 211 11.71 17.26 0.69
N LYS A 212 11.92 18.58 0.51
CA LYS A 212 10.97 19.62 0.94
C LYS A 212 9.76 19.66 0.00
N CYS A 213 8.58 19.87 0.56
CA CYS A 213 7.32 19.90 -0.16
C CYS A 213 6.44 21.07 0.33
N ASP A 214 6.48 22.17 -0.42
CA ASP A 214 5.86 23.44 -0.01
C ASP A 214 4.32 23.43 -0.13
N TYR A 215 3.77 22.48 -0.87
CA TYR A 215 2.33 22.41 -1.17
C TYR A 215 1.49 21.76 -0.06
N CYS A 216 2.12 21.05 0.89
CA CYS A 216 1.40 20.33 1.94
C CYS A 216 1.16 21.15 3.21
N GLN A 217 1.68 22.38 3.29
CA GLN A 217 1.70 23.15 4.54
C GLN A 217 0.37 23.85 4.88
N LYS A 218 -0.54 23.98 3.90
CA LYS A 218 -1.78 24.78 4.01
C LYS A 218 -2.90 24.13 4.82
N LYS A 219 -2.83 22.82 5.12
CA LYS A 219 -3.84 22.13 5.94
C LYS A 219 -3.63 22.38 7.43
N LYS A 220 -4.74 22.47 8.17
CA LYS A 220 -4.74 22.54 9.64
C LYS A 220 -4.00 21.33 10.22
N ASN A 221 -3.28 21.57 11.31
CA ASN A 221 -2.64 20.49 12.06
C ASN A 221 -3.70 19.55 12.64
N TRP A 222 -3.31 18.29 12.81
CA TRP A 222 -4.03 17.36 13.66
C TRP A 222 -3.43 17.37 15.07
N ASP A 223 -4.26 17.03 16.05
CA ASP A 223 -3.92 17.02 17.47
C ASP A 223 -4.21 15.64 18.07
N SER A 224 -3.34 15.18 18.98
CA SER A 224 -3.49 13.88 19.64
C SER A 224 -3.02 13.93 21.08
N LYS A 225 -3.80 13.36 22.01
CA LYS A 225 -3.50 13.35 23.44
C LYS A 225 -3.44 11.91 23.96
N ILE A 226 -2.28 11.51 24.46
CA ILE A 226 -2.03 10.14 24.95
C ILE A 226 -1.84 10.15 26.45
N THR A 227 -2.63 9.36 27.19
CA THR A 227 -2.45 9.24 28.64
C THR A 227 -1.12 8.58 28.98
N LYS A 228 -0.55 8.91 30.14
CA LYS A 228 0.70 8.30 30.65
C LYS A 228 0.61 6.77 30.71
N LEU A 229 -0.58 6.23 31.01
CA LEU A 229 -0.83 4.78 31.02
C LEU A 229 -0.72 4.16 29.63
N ARG A 230 -1.35 4.77 28.62
CA ARG A 230 -1.26 4.30 27.23
C ARG A 230 0.17 4.42 26.68
N PHE A 231 0.88 5.48 27.04
CA PHE A 231 2.30 5.63 26.70
C PHE A 231 3.17 4.53 27.31
N LYS A 232 2.95 4.16 28.59
CA LYS A 232 3.65 3.02 29.21
C LYS A 232 3.32 1.69 28.52
N LYS A 233 2.06 1.46 28.12
CA LYS A 233 1.66 0.26 27.35
C LYS A 233 2.36 0.21 25.98
N PHE A 234 2.45 1.35 25.30
CA PHE A 234 3.20 1.51 24.07
C PHE A 234 4.68 1.14 24.23
N LEU A 235 5.37 1.64 25.26
CA LEU A 235 6.77 1.30 25.52
C LEU A 235 6.96 -0.21 25.75
N LYS A 236 6.09 -0.83 26.56
CA LYS A 236 6.13 -2.28 26.80
C LYS A 236 5.93 -3.07 25.50
N TRP A 237 5.00 -2.65 24.66
CA TRP A 237 4.77 -3.25 23.35
C TRP A 237 6.00 -3.09 22.44
N ALA A 238 6.61 -1.91 22.40
CA ALA A 238 7.78 -1.63 21.58
C ALA A 238 8.98 -2.49 22.01
N MET A 239 9.18 -2.71 23.30
CA MET A 239 10.18 -3.64 23.83
C MET A 239 9.87 -5.10 23.47
N LYS A 240 8.60 -5.53 23.61
CA LYS A 240 8.16 -6.89 23.26
C LYS A 240 8.35 -7.19 21.76
N LYS A 241 8.25 -6.19 20.91
CA LYS A 241 8.48 -6.29 19.45
C LYS A 241 9.92 -5.92 19.05
N GLU A 242 10.80 -5.73 20.02
CA GLU A 242 12.24 -5.45 19.85
C GLU A 242 12.51 -4.17 19.03
N PHE A 243 11.56 -3.21 19.02
CA PHE A 243 11.79 -1.91 18.39
C PHE A 243 12.66 -1.00 19.25
N ILE A 244 12.72 -1.27 20.56
CA ILE A 244 13.58 -0.62 21.54
C ILE A 244 14.14 -1.68 22.50
N GLU A 245 15.28 -1.40 23.13
CA GLU A 245 15.95 -2.30 24.06
C GLU A 245 15.04 -2.70 25.24
N LYS A 246 14.94 -4.01 25.51
CA LYS A 246 14.14 -4.58 26.59
C LYS A 246 14.72 -4.17 27.95
N GLN A 247 13.89 -3.55 28.80
CA GLN A 247 14.29 -3.08 30.13
C GLN A 247 13.08 -2.86 31.05
N SER A 248 13.31 -2.85 32.36
CA SER A 248 12.29 -2.49 33.34
C SER A 248 12.02 -0.97 33.31
N LEU A 249 10.75 -0.58 33.21
CA LEU A 249 10.34 0.83 33.24
C LEU A 249 10.28 1.35 34.68
N LYS A 250 10.93 2.48 34.94
CA LYS A 250 10.84 3.19 36.22
C LYS A 250 9.46 3.82 36.40
N LYS A 251 9.09 4.10 37.66
CA LYS A 251 7.79 4.70 38.02
C LYS A 251 7.60 6.05 37.33
N LYS A 252 8.66 6.89 37.38
CA LYS A 252 8.76 8.19 36.73
C LYS A 252 9.61 8.08 35.46
N LEU A 253 9.06 8.58 34.35
CA LEU A 253 9.72 8.68 33.06
C LEU A 253 9.75 10.16 32.70
N PHE A 254 10.88 10.64 32.16
CA PHE A 254 10.99 12.02 31.68
C PHE A 254 11.12 12.00 30.16
N LEU A 255 10.36 12.84 29.47
CA LEU A 255 10.51 13.02 28.03
C LEU A 255 11.42 14.22 27.77
N TYR A 256 12.35 14.07 26.84
CA TYR A 256 13.15 15.17 26.35
C TYR A 256 12.30 16.10 25.46
N PRO A 257 12.63 17.40 25.38
CA PRO A 257 12.01 18.30 24.41
C PRO A 257 12.12 17.73 22.99
N ASP A 258 11.00 17.77 22.26
CA ASP A 258 10.92 17.29 20.89
C ASP A 258 11.06 18.44 19.89
N LYS A 259 11.61 18.16 18.70
CA LYS A 259 11.69 19.11 17.59
C LYS A 259 10.84 18.64 16.41
N ARG A 260 10.35 19.61 15.62
CA ARG A 260 9.43 19.36 14.51
C ARG A 260 10.02 18.47 13.41
N ASP A 261 11.32 18.59 13.18
CA ASP A 261 12.07 17.92 12.12
C ASP A 261 12.70 16.58 12.55
N GLN A 262 12.60 16.21 13.83
CA GLN A 262 13.17 14.96 14.33
C GLN A 262 12.26 13.77 14.05
N THR A 263 12.86 12.65 13.63
CA THR A 263 12.15 11.38 13.39
C THR A 263 12.11 10.47 14.62
N ASN A 264 12.69 10.92 15.75
CA ASN A 264 12.79 10.17 16.98
C ASN A 264 12.42 11.03 18.19
N LEU A 265 11.80 10.39 19.18
CA LEU A 265 11.59 10.90 20.54
C LEU A 265 12.58 10.23 21.50
N TYR A 266 12.87 10.91 22.61
CA TYR A 266 13.75 10.39 23.64
C TYR A 266 13.06 10.39 25.00
N VAL A 267 13.21 9.27 25.72
CA VAL A 267 12.67 9.09 27.07
C VAL A 267 13.79 8.70 28.02
N GLN A 268 13.94 9.43 29.11
CA GLN A 268 14.81 9.07 30.22
C GLN A 268 14.12 8.05 31.12
N ASN A 269 14.77 6.91 31.31
CA ASN A 269 14.36 5.81 32.17
C ASN A 269 15.46 5.48 33.19
N GLY A 270 15.49 6.23 34.31
CA GLY A 270 16.61 6.17 35.26
C GLY A 270 17.86 6.80 34.66
N VAL A 271 18.93 6.02 34.48
CA VAL A 271 20.17 6.44 33.80
C VAL A 271 20.14 6.16 32.29
N LYS A 272 19.22 5.30 31.82
CA LYS A 272 19.13 4.92 30.42
C LYS A 272 18.32 5.95 29.61
N LYS A 273 18.81 6.27 28.42
CA LYS A 273 18.11 7.09 27.42
C LYS A 273 17.53 6.19 26.33
N ILE A 274 16.21 6.12 26.24
CA ILE A 274 15.50 5.32 25.25
C ILE A 274 15.23 6.18 24.01
N LYS A 275 15.76 5.77 22.86
CA LYS A 275 15.43 6.35 21.55
C LYS A 275 14.20 5.63 20.97
N ILE A 276 13.19 6.38 20.54
CA ILE A 276 11.92 5.87 20.03
C ILE A 276 11.65 6.49 18.66
N LYS A 277 11.58 5.69 17.60
CA LYS A 277 11.14 6.18 16.28
C LYS A 277 9.70 6.67 16.35
N LYS A 278 9.42 7.87 15.81
CA LYS A 278 8.06 8.44 15.77
C LYS A 278 7.08 7.60 14.96
N SER A 279 7.57 6.88 13.94
CA SER A 279 6.79 5.95 13.14
C SER A 279 6.12 4.82 13.94
N LEU A 280 6.65 4.49 15.11
CA LEU A 280 6.06 3.48 16.01
C LEU A 280 4.74 3.95 16.62
N PHE A 281 4.51 5.27 16.76
CA PHE A 281 3.25 5.79 17.30
C PHE A 281 2.10 5.49 16.34
N ARG A 282 2.24 5.85 15.06
CA ARG A 282 1.27 5.51 14.01
C ARG A 282 1.05 4.00 13.90
N ARG A 283 2.11 3.20 14.07
CA ARG A 283 2.02 1.73 14.04
C ARG A 283 1.23 1.15 15.22
N TYR A 284 1.33 1.74 16.41
CA TYR A 284 0.69 1.23 17.63
C TYR A 284 -0.70 1.82 17.87
N PHE A 285 -0.83 3.15 17.77
CA PHE A 285 -2.06 3.89 18.04
C PHE A 285 -2.99 3.98 16.82
N GLY A 286 -2.46 3.68 15.62
CA GLY A 286 -3.22 3.69 14.38
C GLY A 286 -3.29 5.06 13.71
N ARG A 287 -3.90 5.06 12.52
CA ARG A 287 -3.92 6.19 11.58
C ARG A 287 -4.92 7.29 11.95
N VAL A 288 -5.90 6.99 12.80
CA VAL A 288 -6.87 7.99 13.27
C VAL A 288 -6.22 8.89 14.31
N GLU A 289 -5.54 8.29 15.28
CA GLU A 289 -4.90 9.02 16.39
C GLU A 289 -3.53 9.60 16.00
N PHE A 290 -2.83 8.97 15.05
CA PHE A 290 -1.61 9.48 14.42
C PHE A 290 -1.71 9.36 12.89
N PRO A 291 -2.36 10.32 12.21
CA PRO A 291 -2.52 10.31 10.75
C PRO A 291 -1.21 10.20 9.97
N SER A 292 -0.14 10.81 10.48
CA SER A 292 1.18 10.83 9.85
C SER A 292 2.31 10.55 10.84
N ASN A 293 3.53 10.40 10.30
CA ASN A 293 4.77 10.33 11.06
C ASN A 293 5.42 11.72 11.27
N HIS A 294 4.84 12.78 10.69
CA HIS A 294 5.35 14.15 10.78
C HIS A 294 4.60 14.90 11.91
N PHE A 295 5.10 14.73 13.13
CA PHE A 295 4.54 15.34 14.32
C PHE A 295 5.62 15.66 15.34
N TYR A 296 5.25 16.48 16.32
CA TYR A 296 6.07 16.76 17.47
C TYR A 296 5.24 16.80 18.75
N MET A 297 5.89 16.49 19.87
CA MET A 297 5.32 16.65 21.19
C MET A 297 5.34 18.13 21.59
N VAL A 298 4.20 18.65 22.02
CA VAL A 298 4.05 20.05 22.46
C VAL A 298 4.30 20.16 23.96
N ASP A 299 3.68 19.29 24.74
CA ASP A 299 3.85 19.26 26.19
C ASP A 299 3.64 17.86 26.80
N VAL A 300 4.07 17.76 28.06
CA VAL A 300 3.74 16.65 28.96
C VAL A 300 2.87 17.21 30.08
N GLY A 301 1.61 17.51 29.78
CA GLY A 301 0.64 17.99 30.76
C GLY A 301 0.38 16.99 31.91
N GLY A 302 -0.39 17.45 32.92
CA GLY A 302 -0.75 16.64 34.08
C GLY A 302 -1.38 15.28 33.73
N ALA A 303 -2.26 15.27 32.72
CA ALA A 303 -3.05 14.10 32.31
C ALA A 303 -2.41 13.22 31.21
N GLY A 304 -1.39 13.68 30.48
CA GLY A 304 -0.89 12.96 29.31
C GLY A 304 0.18 13.69 28.51
N LEU A 305 0.46 13.18 27.31
CA LEU A 305 1.35 13.76 26.31
C LEU A 305 0.49 14.34 25.20
N HIS A 306 0.76 15.58 24.79
CA HIS A 306 0.08 16.23 23.67
C HIS A 306 1.00 16.30 22.46
N PHE A 307 0.52 15.82 21.33
CA PHE A 307 1.19 15.83 20.04
C PHE A 307 0.42 16.66 19.04
N VAL A 308 1.16 17.37 18.19
CA VAL A 308 0.66 18.13 17.05
C VAL A 308 1.41 17.68 15.81
N GLY A 309 0.67 17.43 14.73
CA GLY A 309 1.27 16.96 13.49
C GLY A 309 0.58 17.45 12.23
N LYS A 310 1.22 17.16 11.10
CA LYS A 310 0.76 17.53 9.75
C LYS A 310 0.86 16.34 8.81
N GLY A 311 0.07 16.37 7.75
CA GLY A 311 0.09 15.35 6.71
C GLY A 311 -0.77 14.13 7.03
N ASN A 312 -0.78 13.19 6.10
CA ASN A 312 -1.53 11.94 6.15
C ASN A 312 -0.77 10.86 5.37
N GLY A 313 -0.52 9.72 6.03
CA GLY A 313 0.26 8.62 5.47
C GLY A 313 1.67 8.53 6.05
N HIS A 314 2.46 7.59 5.54
CA HIS A 314 3.76 7.28 6.11
C HIS A 314 4.83 8.34 5.82
N GLY A 315 4.64 9.18 4.80
CA GLY A 315 5.53 10.31 4.49
C GLY A 315 6.73 9.98 3.59
N VAL A 316 6.82 8.77 3.03
CA VAL A 316 7.98 8.30 2.25
C VAL A 316 7.66 8.35 0.75
N GLY A 317 8.64 8.77 -0.06
CA GLY A 317 8.53 8.81 -1.52
C GLY A 317 7.57 9.87 -2.03
N LEU A 318 6.78 9.52 -3.05
CA LEU A 318 5.92 10.47 -3.77
C LEU A 318 4.79 10.98 -2.87
N CYS A 319 4.68 12.30 -2.76
CA CYS A 319 3.59 12.95 -2.04
C CYS A 319 2.47 13.31 -3.03
N GLN A 320 1.27 12.77 -2.86
CA GLN A 320 0.15 12.98 -3.78
C GLN A 320 -0.28 14.45 -3.82
N VAL A 321 -0.54 15.07 -2.66
CA VAL A 321 -0.88 16.51 -2.57
C VAL A 321 0.26 17.39 -3.09
N GLY A 322 1.51 16.98 -2.87
CA GLY A 322 2.66 17.69 -3.39
C GLY A 322 2.79 17.60 -4.92
N SER A 323 2.49 16.43 -5.48
CA SER A 323 2.44 16.20 -6.94
C SER A 323 1.34 17.02 -7.60
N LEU A 324 0.16 17.14 -6.96
CA LEU A 324 -0.88 18.07 -7.39
C LEU A 324 -0.35 19.50 -7.47
N GLY A 325 0.30 19.97 -6.42
CA GLY A 325 0.84 21.34 -6.36
C GLY A 325 1.90 21.61 -7.43
N LEU A 326 2.81 20.66 -7.67
CA LEU A 326 3.81 20.74 -8.74
C LEU A 326 3.15 20.75 -10.12
N ALA A 327 2.19 19.87 -10.37
CA ALA A 327 1.47 19.81 -11.65
C ALA A 327 0.66 21.09 -11.91
N GLN A 328 0.04 21.68 -10.88
CA GLN A 328 -0.62 22.99 -10.96
C GLN A 328 0.35 24.15 -11.28
N LYS A 329 1.65 23.96 -11.05
CA LYS A 329 2.71 24.88 -11.44
C LYS A 329 3.32 24.55 -12.82
N GLY A 330 2.68 23.67 -13.59
CA GLY A 330 3.10 23.31 -14.94
C GLY A 330 4.23 22.28 -15.01
N LYS A 331 4.56 21.63 -13.88
CA LYS A 331 5.59 20.57 -13.87
C LYS A 331 5.07 19.29 -14.49
N GLY A 332 5.86 18.72 -15.39
CA GLY A 332 5.57 17.41 -15.99
C GLY A 332 5.82 16.26 -15.02
N HIS A 333 5.26 15.08 -15.29
CA HIS A 333 5.38 13.90 -14.44
C HIS A 333 6.84 13.49 -14.21
N ARG A 334 7.72 13.64 -15.20
CA ARG A 334 9.17 13.37 -15.04
C ARG A 334 9.82 14.31 -14.03
N GLU A 335 9.47 15.60 -14.04
CA GLU A 335 9.97 16.57 -13.06
C GLU A 335 9.43 16.28 -11.66
N ILE A 336 8.15 15.89 -11.56
CA ILE A 336 7.52 15.48 -10.29
C ILE A 336 8.23 14.26 -9.71
N LEU A 337 8.48 13.24 -10.54
CA LEU A 337 9.20 12.03 -10.14
C LEU A 337 10.64 12.35 -9.74
N ALA A 338 11.36 13.16 -10.52
CA ALA A 338 12.72 13.60 -10.19
C ALA A 338 12.79 14.38 -8.87
N HIS A 339 11.76 15.17 -8.56
CA HIS A 339 11.66 15.85 -7.27
C HIS A 339 11.56 14.87 -6.10
N TYR A 340 10.66 13.88 -6.16
CA TYR A 340 10.44 12.93 -5.05
C TYR A 340 11.44 11.77 -4.99
N PHE A 341 12.05 11.43 -6.12
CA PHE A 341 13.00 10.33 -6.26
C PHE A 341 14.29 10.81 -6.96
N PRO A 342 15.03 11.77 -6.37
CA PRO A 342 16.16 12.42 -7.04
C PRO A 342 17.36 11.51 -7.35
N LYS A 343 17.36 10.29 -6.79
CA LYS A 343 18.41 9.28 -7.00
C LYS A 343 17.95 8.13 -7.91
N LEU A 344 16.73 8.21 -8.47
CA LEU A 344 16.17 7.20 -9.35
C LEU A 344 16.01 7.74 -10.77
N ASN A 345 16.06 6.83 -11.74
CA ASN A 345 15.89 7.12 -13.15
C ASN A 345 14.54 6.60 -13.64
N VAL A 346 13.90 7.36 -14.53
CA VAL A 346 12.73 6.87 -15.26
C VAL A 346 13.21 6.07 -16.47
N LEU A 347 12.81 4.80 -16.55
CA LEU A 347 13.14 3.87 -17.63
C LEU A 347 11.85 3.31 -18.24
N LYS A 348 11.86 3.01 -19.55
CA LYS A 348 10.76 2.29 -20.22
C LYS A 348 11.10 0.80 -20.31
N LEU A 349 10.27 -0.05 -19.72
CA LEU A 349 10.51 -1.49 -19.59
C LEU A 349 9.89 -2.31 -20.73
N TYR A 350 8.78 -1.86 -21.30
CA TYR A 350 8.07 -2.47 -22.43
C TYR A 350 7.38 -1.40 -23.29
#